data_AF-A0A3S0EGH5-F1
#
_entry.id   AF-A0A3S0EGH5-F1
#
_cell.length_a   1.000
_cell.length_b   1.000
_cell.length_c   1.000
_cell.angle_alpha   90.00
_cell.angle_beta   90.00
_cell.angle_gamma   90.00
#
_symmetry.space_group_name_H-M   'P 1'
#
loop_
_entity.id
_entity.type
_entity.pdbx_description
1 polymer ?
#
loop_
_entity_poly.entity_id
_entity_poly.type
_entity_poly.pdbx_seq_one_letter_code
_entity_poly.pdbx_strand_id
1 'polypeptide(L)'
;MDFRKLGSILIVLGAVVAGAACAWWYAFYSSVVREVTSVPGGSTQISVMDAKSCLYSSSDFCGLISGAARMLGKTPYEPMLFWAGLAALVIGVVVRLAAKPAAA
;
A
#
# COMPACT_ATOMS: atom_id res chain seq x y z
N MET A 1 -30.49 -11.35 -0.33
CA MET A 1 -29.13 -11.08 0.21
C MET A 1 -29.06 -9.62 0.60
N ASP A 2 -28.53 -9.31 1.78
CA ASP A 2 -28.57 -7.95 2.35
C ASP A 2 -27.40 -7.12 1.81
N PHE A 3 -27.62 -6.43 0.68
CA PHE A 3 -26.59 -5.66 -0.04
C PHE A 3 -25.91 -4.61 0.85
N ARG A 4 -26.61 -4.14 1.89
CA ARG A 4 -26.09 -3.18 2.87
C ARG A 4 -25.01 -3.79 3.77
N LYS A 5 -25.20 -5.05 4.19
CA LYS A 5 -24.17 -5.82 4.93
C LYS A 5 -22.99 -6.17 4.02
N LEU A 6 -23.27 -6.57 2.78
CA LEU A 6 -22.22 -6.89 1.80
C LEU A 6 -21.30 -5.68 1.54
N GLY A 7 -21.87 -4.50 1.29
CA GLY A 7 -21.11 -3.27 1.10
C GLY A 7 -20.27 -2.89 2.33
N SER A 8 -20.82 -3.05 3.54
CA SER A 8 -20.05 -2.76 4.77
C SER A 8 -18.89 -3.72 4.98
N ILE A 9 -19.06 -5.01 4.67
CA ILE A 9 -17.98 -6.00 4.74
C ILE A 9 -16.90 -5.68 3.71
N LEU A 10 -17.25 -5.36 2.46
CA LEU A 10 -16.27 -4.97 1.44
C LEU A 10 -15.48 -3.72 1.82
N ILE A 11 -16.13 -2.72 2.42
CA ILE A 11 -15.45 -1.50 2.89
C ILE A 11 -14.43 -1.85 3.99
N VAL A 12 -14.84 -2.63 4.99
CA VAL A 12 -13.94 -3.04 6.08
C VAL A 12 -12.78 -3.87 5.54
N LEU A 13 -13.06 -4.83 4.66
CA LEU A 13 -12.04 -5.67 4.04
C LEU A 13 -11.05 -4.83 3.21
N GLY A 14 -11.57 -3.93 2.36
CA GLY A 14 -10.76 -3.02 1.56
C GLY A 14 -9.89 -2.10 2.42
N ALA A 15 -10.44 -1.57 3.51
CA ALA A 15 -9.70 -0.74 4.47
C ALA A 15 -8.59 -1.52 5.18
N VAL A 16 -8.86 -2.76 5.60
CA VAL A 16 -7.86 -3.64 6.22
C VAL A 16 -6.73 -3.95 5.24
N VAL A 17 -7.06 -4.31 3.99
CA VAL A 17 -6.06 -4.61 2.96
C VAL A 17 -5.23 -3.37 2.60
N ALA A 18 -5.87 -2.22 2.41
CA ALA A 18 -5.17 -0.95 2.14
C ALA A 18 -4.27 -0.55 3.33
N GLY A 19 -4.75 -0.70 4.56
CA GLY A 19 -3.97 -0.45 5.77
C GLY A 19 -2.76 -1.39 5.90
N ALA A 20 -2.94 -2.68 5.64
CA ALA A 20 -1.86 -3.66 5.62
C ALA A 20 -0.82 -3.34 4.53
N ALA A 21 -1.26 -2.89 3.35
CA ALA A 21 -0.35 -2.46 2.29
C ALA A 21 0.47 -1.23 2.71
N CYS A 22 -0.14 -0.22 3.34
CA CYS A 22 0.58 0.94 3.87
C CYS A 22 1.57 0.56 4.97
N ALA A 23 1.17 -0.33 5.89
CA ALA A 23 2.05 -0.82 6.95
C ALA A 23 3.24 -1.61 6.38
N TRP A 24 3.01 -2.48 5.41
CA TRP A 24 4.06 -3.22 4.70
C TRP A 24 5.02 -2.25 4.00
N TRP A 25 4.50 -1.31 3.23
CA TRP A 25 5.30 -0.29 2.56
C TRP A 25 6.21 0.43 3.56
N TYR A 26 5.65 0.93 4.67
CA TYR A 26 6.42 1.64 5.68
C TYR A 26 7.49 0.76 6.33
N ALA A 27 7.15 -0.48 6.70
CA ALA A 27 8.10 -1.42 7.31
C ALA A 27 9.26 -1.79 6.36
N PHE A 28 8.97 -1.98 5.07
CA PHE A 28 9.97 -2.28 4.06
C PHE A 28 10.94 -1.11 3.85
N TYR A 29 10.42 0.09 3.53
CA TYR A 29 11.27 1.24 3.25
C TYR A 29 12.00 1.76 4.48
N SER A 30 11.41 1.68 5.68
CA SER A 30 12.12 2.04 6.92
C SER A 30 13.28 1.08 7.22
N SER A 31 13.13 -0.21 6.91
CA SER A 31 14.21 -1.19 7.03
C SER A 31 15.34 -0.90 6.05
N VAL A 32 15.01 -0.60 4.79
CA VAL A 32 16.00 -0.24 3.75
C VAL A 32 16.74 1.04 4.13
N VAL A 33 16.03 2.10 4.53
CA VAL A 33 16.64 3.37 4.94
C VAL A 33 17.58 3.16 6.11
N ARG A 34 17.17 2.40 7.13
CA ARG A 34 18.03 2.06 8.28
C ARG A 34 19.30 1.35 7.85
N GLU A 35 19.19 0.34 6.99
CA GLU A 35 20.35 -0.39 6.47
C GLU A 35 21.29 0.53 5.71
N VAL A 36 20.78 1.35 4.78
CA VAL A 36 21.60 2.30 4.00
C VAL A 36 22.28 3.35 4.89
N THR A 37 21.58 3.88 5.90
CA THR A 37 22.17 4.85 6.85
C THR A 37 23.21 4.24 7.79
N SER A 38 23.17 2.92 8.00
CA SER A 38 24.13 2.22 8.86
C SER A 38 25.45 1.88 8.17
N VAL A 39 25.54 2.04 6.84
CA VAL A 39 26.78 1.80 6.07
C VAL A 39 27.71 3.00 6.19
N PRO A 40 29.01 2.82 6.52
CA PRO A 40 29.99 3.90 6.51
C PRO A 40 30.11 4.50 5.10
N GLY A 41 29.68 5.76 4.93
CA GLY A 41 29.59 6.43 3.61
C GLY A 41 28.18 6.49 3.00
N GLY A 42 27.17 5.93 3.68
CA GLY A 42 25.77 6.04 3.28
C GLY A 42 25.25 7.47 3.37
N SER A 43 24.67 7.97 2.29
CA SER A 43 24.07 9.30 2.22
C SER A 43 22.90 9.44 3.21
N THR A 44 23.08 10.25 4.26
CA THR A 44 22.13 10.52 5.35
C THR A 44 20.85 11.25 4.92
N GLN A 45 20.68 11.52 3.64
CA GLN A 45 19.59 12.35 3.10
C GLN A 45 18.39 11.55 2.57
N ILE A 46 18.49 10.21 2.49
CA ILE A 46 17.38 9.39 1.98
C ILE A 46 16.35 9.21 3.09
N SER A 47 15.17 9.79 2.91
CA SER A 47 14.05 9.64 3.85
C SER A 47 13.00 8.68 3.29
N VAL A 48 12.25 8.03 4.17
CA VAL A 48 11.11 7.17 3.78
C VAL A 48 10.05 7.97 3.00
N MET A 49 9.98 9.28 3.23
CA MET A 49 9.04 10.17 2.52
C MET A 49 9.40 10.41 1.06
N ASP A 50 10.67 10.20 0.67
CA ASP A 50 11.07 10.27 -0.74
C ASP A 50 10.53 9.06 -1.52
N ALA A 51 10.27 7.95 -0.83
CA ALA A 51 9.66 6.75 -1.38
C ALA A 51 8.12 6.78 -1.38
N LYS A 52 7.46 7.91 -1.03
CA LYS A 52 5.98 7.98 -0.96
C LYS A 52 5.29 7.62 -2.28
N SER A 53 5.93 7.95 -3.40
CA SER A 53 5.49 7.57 -4.75
C SER A 53 5.51 6.05 -4.94
N CYS A 54 6.42 5.34 -4.27
CA CYS A 54 6.51 3.89 -4.28
C CYS A 54 5.33 3.17 -3.62
N LEU A 55 4.49 3.88 -2.88
CA LEU A 55 3.28 3.32 -2.29
C LEU A 55 2.24 2.97 -3.37
N TYR A 56 2.11 3.81 -4.39
CA TYR A 56 1.09 3.69 -5.42
C TYR A 56 1.64 3.55 -6.85
N SER A 57 2.93 3.78 -7.05
CA SER A 57 3.57 3.78 -8.37
C SER A 57 4.93 3.09 -8.32
N SER A 58 5.27 2.35 -9.36
CA SER A 58 6.59 1.75 -9.53
C SER A 58 7.49 2.71 -10.31
N SER A 59 7.98 3.78 -9.67
CA SER A 59 8.97 4.66 -10.31
C SER A 59 10.36 4.00 -10.37
N ASP A 60 11.25 4.51 -11.23
CA ASP A 60 12.61 3.94 -11.42
C ASP A 60 13.38 3.79 -10.11
N PHE A 61 13.19 4.73 -9.17
CA PHE A 61 13.78 4.69 -7.83
C PHE A 61 13.25 3.51 -7.00
N CYS A 62 11.94 3.27 -7.04
CA CYS A 62 11.31 2.14 -6.35
C CYS A 62 11.80 0.81 -6.95
N GLY A 63 11.96 0.75 -8.28
CA GLY A 63 12.47 -0.41 -9.00
C GLY A 63 13.90 -0.76 -8.59
N LEU A 64 14.78 0.24 -8.46
CA LEU A 64 16.15 0.07 -7.96
C LEU A 64 16.18 -0.50 -6.53
N ILE A 65 15.40 0.07 -5.61
CA ILE A 65 15.33 -0.42 -4.22
C ILE A 65 14.76 -1.84 -4.17
N SER A 66 13.72 -2.10 -4.96
CA SER A 66 13.09 -3.42 -5.05
C SER A 66 14.07 -4.47 -5.59
N GLY A 67 14.87 -4.11 -6.58
CA GLY A 67 15.92 -4.96 -7.15
C GLY A 67 17.01 -5.27 -6.12
N ALA A 68 17.51 -4.26 -5.41
CA ALA A 68 18.50 -4.44 -4.35
C ALA A 68 17.95 -5.31 -3.21
N ALA A 69 16.70 -5.09 -2.79
CA ALA A 69 16.07 -5.87 -1.74
C ALA A 69 15.92 -7.36 -2.12
N ARG A 70 15.56 -7.66 -3.38
CA ARG A 70 15.50 -9.04 -3.88
C ARG A 70 16.86 -9.73 -3.82
N MET A 71 17.94 -9.02 -4.15
CA MET A 71 19.30 -9.57 -4.03
C MET A 71 19.71 -9.84 -2.58
N LEU A 72 19.18 -9.07 -1.63
CA LEU A 72 19.36 -9.28 -0.18
C LEU A 72 18.39 -10.32 0.41
N GLY A 73 17.60 -11.01 -0.42
CA GLY A 73 16.64 -12.03 0.02
C GLY A 73 15.39 -11.46 0.70
N LYS A 74 15.12 -10.15 0.60
CA LYS A 74 13.92 -9.52 1.13
C LYS A 74 12.82 -9.46 0.08
N THR A 75 11.57 -9.59 0.52
CA THR A 75 10.39 -9.45 -0.33
C THR A 75 10.11 -7.96 -0.56
N PRO A 76 10.26 -7.45 -1.81
CA PRO A 76 9.99 -6.05 -2.09
C PRO A 76 8.50 -5.75 -1.96
N TYR A 77 8.20 -4.54 -1.53
CA TYR A 77 6.84 -4.03 -1.53
C TYR A 77 6.27 -3.97 -2.96
N GLU A 78 5.06 -4.49 -3.16
CA GLU A 78 4.33 -4.38 -4.43
C GLU A 78 3.15 -3.40 -4.32
N PRO A 79 3.12 -2.32 -5.12
CA PRO A 79 2.02 -1.34 -5.12
C PRO A 79 0.66 -1.95 -5.49
N MET A 80 0.67 -3.12 -6.15
CA MET A 80 -0.53 -3.83 -6.60
C MET A 80 -1.46 -4.21 -5.44
N LEU A 81 -0.91 -4.48 -4.25
CA LEU A 81 -1.69 -4.74 -3.02
C LEU A 81 -2.45 -3.51 -2.54
N PHE A 82 -1.84 -2.32 -2.64
CA PHE A 82 -2.51 -1.06 -2.31
C PHE A 82 -3.66 -0.79 -3.28
N TRP A 83 -3.45 -0.99 -4.58
CA TRP A 83 -4.49 -0.84 -5.60
C TRP A 83 -5.62 -1.86 -5.44
N ALA A 84 -5.32 -3.11 -5.09
CA ALA A 84 -6.33 -4.13 -4.82
C ALA A 84 -7.21 -3.75 -3.61
N GLY A 85 -6.58 -3.29 -2.51
CA GLY A 85 -7.30 -2.79 -1.34
C GLY A 85 -8.16 -1.57 -1.66
N LEU A 86 -7.61 -0.61 -2.40
CA LEU A 86 -8.31 0.60 -2.81
C LEU A 86 -9.51 0.28 -3.72
N ALA A 87 -9.34 -0.61 -4.70
CA ALA A 87 -10.41 -1.05 -5.59
C ALA A 87 -11.53 -1.73 -4.82
N ALA A 88 -11.21 -2.63 -3.89
CA ALA A 88 -12.20 -3.28 -3.03
C ALA A 88 -12.97 -2.27 -2.17
N LEU A 89 -12.29 -1.25 -1.66
CA LEU A 89 -12.88 -0.18 -0.86
C LEU A 89 -13.84 0.66 -1.71
N VAL A 90 -13.42 1.07 -2.92
CA VAL A 90 -14.26 1.81 -3.88
C VAL A 90 -15.50 1.00 -4.27
N ILE A 91 -15.34 -0.28 -4.60
CA ILE A 91 -16.46 -1.18 -4.93
C ILE A 91 -17.42 -1.27 -3.74
N GLY A 92 -16.90 -1.47 -2.53
CA GLY A 92 -17.72 -1.51 -1.30
C GLY A 92 -18.52 -0.22 -1.07
N VAL A 93 -17.91 0.94 -1.30
CA VAL A 93 -18.57 2.24 -1.21
C VAL A 93 -19.67 2.37 -2.25
N VAL A 94 -19.38 2.06 -3.52
CA VAL A 94 -20.37 2.13 -4.61
C VAL A 94 -21.56 1.21 -4.34
N VAL A 95 -21.32 -0.04 -3.92
CA VAL A 95 -22.38 -0.99 -3.55
C VAL A 95 -23.23 -0.45 -2.39
N ARG A 96 -22.59 0.15 -1.37
CA ARG A 96 -23.30 0.71 -0.22
C ARG A 96 -24.14 1.93 -0.59
N LEU A 97 -23.65 2.78 -1.49
CA LEU A 97 -24.37 3.95 -2.00
C LEU A 97 -25.55 3.52 -2.89
N ALA A 98 -25.35 2.56 -3.79
CA ALA A 98 -26.41 2.02 -4.66
C ALA A 98 -27.49 1.26 -3.87
N ALA A 99 -27.12 0.62 -2.75
CA ALA A 99 -28.05 -0.06 -1.85
C ALA A 99 -28.77 0.88 -0.87
N LYS A 100 -28.48 2.19 -0.90
CA LYS A 100 -29.27 3.21 -0.20
C LYS A 100 -30.51 3.49 -1.06
N PRO A 101 -31.73 3.11 -0.64
CA PRO A 101 -32.92 3.43 -1.42
C PRO A 101 -33.01 4.94 -1.58
N ALA A 102 -33.24 5.39 -2.82
CA ALA A 102 -33.67 6.74 -3.11
C ALA A 102 -34.96 6.96 -2.31
N ALA A 103 -34.85 7.71 -1.21
CA ALA A 103 -36.01 8.29 -0.59
C ALA A 103 -36.50 9.39 -1.55
N ALA A 104 -37.55 9.07 -2.29
CA ALA A 104 -38.47 10.02 -2.91
C ALA A 104 -39.86 9.70 -2.36
#